data_AF-A0A498MQV6-F1
#
_entry.id   AF-A0A498MQV6-F1
#
_cell.length_a   1.000
_cell.length_b   1.000
_cell.length_c   1.000
_cell.angle_alpha   90.00
_cell.angle_beta   90.00
_cell.angle_gamma   90.00
#
_symmetry.space_group_name_H-M   'P 1'
#
loop_
_entity.id
_entity.type
_entity.pdbx_description
1 polymer ?
#
loop_
_entity_poly.entity_id
_entity_poly.type
_entity_poly.pdbx_seq_one_letter_code
_entity_poly.pdbx_strand_id
1 'polypeptide(L)'
;MLWVGQRHNWGGTNDCSCCIGPSPLGCVRSCKYSEPPPEVSPYQALLALSENKTIEQCLGKPGSALNQLIESCGNRFHVFNNKETGDQTQVTDLLQKIDNMVKANGGSYYSCKMFREMERQIQEQQKNILMERVREREEEMKNVEEEKERMKIMIEEERQNQDKDRKRREDELKEREDQYKKEMKEQEEQMRDEMKHVKEEFKNEIKEMRQEKKTVKKEKENLQIEIDRLMKRIENERQHHDKERKRREEEFIEREERYKTLLEEKEESERKTQEEMKREREEREKQKQEEKMRREEEEEEREREKQISDEQIQRLRCEIEGIIREKERIERERREQLEDSEKRLKEERNMREDQQKTLEDKLKLLEEQHENELKRR
;
A
#
# COMPACT_ATOMS: atom_id res chain seq x y z
N MET A 1 -130.33 51.53 3.04
CA MET A 1 -130.61 50.25 3.73
C MET A 1 -129.42 49.90 4.60
N LEU A 2 -129.72 49.61 5.88
CA LEU A 2 -128.93 48.85 6.84
C LEU A 2 -127.56 49.39 7.24
N TRP A 3 -127.58 50.22 8.29
CA TRP A 3 -126.52 50.29 9.28
C TRP A 3 -126.59 48.99 10.13
N VAL A 4 -125.55 48.16 10.07
CA VAL A 4 -125.28 47.14 11.08
C VAL A 4 -124.04 47.60 11.82
N GLY A 5 -124.24 48.20 12.98
CA GLY A 5 -123.17 48.51 13.92
C GLY A 5 -123.15 47.46 15.03
N GLN A 6 -122.08 46.68 15.12
CA GLN A 6 -121.62 46.13 16.41
C GLN A 6 -120.12 45.83 16.41
N ARG A 7 -119.41 46.68 17.16
CA ARG A 7 -118.20 46.47 17.99
C ARG A 7 -117.15 45.47 17.50
N HIS A 8 -116.03 46.01 17.02
CA HIS A 8 -114.72 45.42 17.33
C HIS A 8 -114.07 46.17 18.49
N ASN A 9 -113.66 45.36 19.45
CA ASN A 9 -113.08 45.67 20.74
C ASN A 9 -111.67 46.25 20.55
N TRP A 10 -111.47 47.54 20.85
CA TRP A 10 -110.13 48.10 21.04
C TRP A 10 -109.70 47.84 22.48
N GLY A 11 -109.06 46.70 22.71
CA GLY A 11 -108.25 46.46 23.90
C GLY A 11 -106.81 46.83 23.58
N GLY A 12 -106.46 48.11 23.72
CA GLY A 12 -105.09 48.59 23.60
C GLY A 12 -104.26 48.10 24.80
N THR A 13 -103.26 47.27 24.52
CA THR A 13 -102.10 47.09 25.39
C THR A 13 -101.25 48.36 25.32
N ASN A 14 -101.18 49.08 26.44
CA ASN A 14 -100.17 50.11 26.66
C ASN A 14 -98.81 49.42 26.83
N ASP A 15 -98.10 49.18 25.73
CA ASP A 15 -96.66 48.97 25.74
C ASP A 15 -95.99 50.23 25.17
N CYS A 16 -95.72 51.18 26.08
CA CYS A 16 -94.74 52.23 25.84
C CYS A 16 -93.37 51.70 26.29
N SER A 17 -92.64 51.09 25.36
CA SER A 17 -91.22 50.81 25.50
C SER A 17 -90.45 51.65 24.48
N CYS A 18 -90.13 52.88 24.87
CA CYS A 18 -89.15 53.70 24.17
C CYS A 18 -88.17 54.34 25.18
N CYS A 19 -86.93 53.84 25.07
CA CYS A 19 -85.67 54.57 25.22
C CYS A 19 -85.12 54.86 26.63
N ILE A 20 -84.11 54.05 26.94
CA ILE A 20 -82.95 54.36 27.79
C ILE A 20 -82.18 55.53 27.13
N GLY A 21 -81.83 56.56 27.90
CA GLY A 21 -80.74 57.52 27.57
C GLY A 21 -81.15 58.99 27.40
N PRO A 22 -80.52 59.95 28.10
CA PRO A 22 -81.03 61.32 28.25
C PRO A 22 -80.49 62.26 27.18
N SER A 23 -81.36 63.09 26.58
CA SER A 23 -80.97 64.39 26.04
C SER A 23 -82.15 65.36 26.02
N PRO A 24 -81.93 66.65 26.30
CA PRO A 24 -82.94 67.52 26.88
C PRO A 24 -83.41 68.56 25.87
N LEU A 25 -84.17 68.16 24.84
CA LEU A 25 -84.89 69.13 24.01
C LEU A 25 -86.24 68.53 23.62
N GLY A 26 -87.29 69.08 24.25
CA GLY A 26 -88.65 68.57 24.18
C GLY A 26 -89.23 68.61 22.77
N CYS A 27 -89.87 67.51 22.38
CA CYS A 27 -90.79 67.49 21.25
C CYS A 27 -92.19 67.21 21.79
N VAL A 28 -92.84 68.28 22.25
CA VAL A 28 -94.26 68.29 22.56
C VAL A 28 -95.02 68.47 21.25
N ARG A 29 -95.50 67.37 20.63
CA ARG A 29 -96.51 67.49 19.56
C ARG A 29 -97.89 67.29 20.16
N SER A 30 -98.44 68.39 20.67
CA SER A 30 -99.85 68.55 21.02
C SER A 30 -100.68 68.58 19.73
N CYS A 31 -101.39 67.52 19.40
CA CYS A 31 -102.47 67.60 18.42
C CYS A 31 -103.70 68.23 19.09
N LYS A 32 -103.78 69.56 19.05
CA LYS A 32 -105.01 70.30 19.32
C LYS A 32 -105.95 70.14 18.12
N TYR A 33 -106.84 69.15 18.16
CA TYR A 33 -108.06 69.21 17.34
C TYR A 33 -109.06 70.08 18.10
N SER A 34 -109.09 71.36 17.76
CA SER A 34 -109.94 72.38 18.38
C SER A 34 -110.85 73.02 17.34
N GLU A 35 -111.78 72.25 16.78
CA GLU A 35 -112.94 72.79 16.09
C GLU A 35 -114.17 71.93 16.46
N PRO A 36 -115.28 72.52 16.95
CA PRO A 36 -116.52 71.79 17.18
C PRO A 36 -117.07 71.26 15.84
N PRO A 37 -117.73 70.09 15.81
CA PRO A 37 -118.29 69.56 14.57
C PRO A 37 -119.33 70.54 14.01
N PRO A 38 -119.32 70.81 12.68
CA PRO A 38 -120.27 71.74 12.07
C PRO A 38 -121.70 71.23 12.23
N GLU A 39 -122.65 72.16 12.42
CA GLU A 39 -124.07 71.86 12.54
C GLU A 39 -124.54 71.06 11.31
N VAL A 40 -124.89 69.79 11.51
CA VAL A 40 -125.52 68.92 10.50
C VAL A 40 -126.96 69.32 10.19
N SER A 41 -127.54 70.17 11.05
CA SER A 41 -128.91 70.67 10.95
C SER A 41 -129.28 71.12 9.53
N PRO A 42 -128.52 71.94 8.78
CA PRO A 42 -128.93 72.43 7.45
C PRO A 42 -129.06 71.34 6.39
N TYR A 43 -128.46 70.15 6.56
CA TYR A 43 -128.49 69.06 5.59
C TYR A 43 -129.40 67.90 5.99
N GLN A 44 -130.16 68.06 7.07
CA GLN A 44 -130.99 67.01 7.64
C GLN A 44 -132.49 67.27 7.40
N ALA A 45 -133.21 66.23 6.95
CA ALA A 45 -134.66 66.21 6.81
C ALA A 45 -135.23 64.93 7.43
N LEU A 46 -136.41 65.02 8.04
CA LEU A 46 -137.07 63.88 8.69
C LEU A 46 -138.04 63.18 7.73
N LEU A 47 -137.98 61.85 7.71
CA LEU A 47 -138.90 61.01 6.94
C LEU A 47 -139.77 60.23 7.93
N ALA A 48 -141.09 60.42 7.84
CA ALA A 48 -142.06 59.68 8.63
C ALA A 48 -142.86 58.73 7.72
N LEU A 49 -143.26 57.57 8.24
CA LEU A 49 -144.07 56.59 7.52
C LEU A 49 -145.48 56.56 8.15
N SER A 50 -146.54 56.72 7.35
CA SER A 50 -147.94 56.75 7.82
C SER A 50 -148.78 55.69 7.12
N GLU A 51 -149.51 54.88 7.88
CA GLU A 51 -150.49 53.91 7.38
C GLU A 51 -151.91 54.46 7.61
N ASN A 52 -152.43 55.26 6.66
CA ASN A 52 -153.77 55.85 6.67
C ASN A 52 -154.04 56.94 7.75
N LYS A 53 -153.02 57.65 8.23
CA LYS A 53 -153.17 58.83 9.12
C LYS A 53 -152.80 60.12 8.39
N THR A 54 -153.53 61.20 8.67
CA THR A 54 -153.26 62.54 8.09
C THR A 54 -151.98 63.15 8.65
N ILE A 55 -151.34 64.04 7.89
CA ILE A 55 -150.08 64.72 8.27
C ILE A 55 -150.20 65.39 9.66
N GLU A 56 -151.34 65.99 9.95
CA GLU A 56 -151.64 66.65 11.24
C GLU A 56 -151.63 65.69 12.43
N GLN A 57 -151.96 64.41 12.23
CA GLN A 57 -151.89 63.37 13.28
C GLN A 57 -150.46 62.83 13.47
N CYS A 58 -149.59 62.96 12.46
CA CYS A 58 -148.17 62.59 12.54
C CYS A 58 -147.32 63.68 13.18
N LEU A 59 -147.80 64.94 13.16
CA LEU A 59 -147.19 66.06 13.86
C LEU A 59 -147.58 65.97 15.35
N GLY A 60 -146.63 65.57 16.19
CA GLY A 60 -146.85 65.46 17.64
C GLY A 60 -147.33 66.78 18.27
N LYS A 61 -147.91 66.71 19.48
CA LYS A 61 -148.35 67.90 20.23
C LYS A 61 -147.25 68.98 20.24
N PRO A 62 -147.60 70.28 20.12
CA PRO A 62 -146.64 71.37 20.24
C PRO A 62 -145.78 71.20 21.51
N GLY A 63 -144.45 71.26 21.36
CA GLY A 63 -143.49 71.10 22.47
C GLY A 63 -143.01 69.66 22.77
N SER A 64 -143.44 68.64 22.02
CA SER A 64 -142.88 67.28 22.14
C SER A 64 -141.45 67.17 21.58
N ALA A 65 -140.67 66.17 22.02
CA ALA A 65 -139.31 65.93 21.53
C ALA A 65 -139.24 65.76 20.00
N LEU A 66 -140.28 65.19 19.39
CA LEU A 66 -140.40 65.09 17.93
C LEU A 66 -140.55 66.47 17.28
N ASN A 67 -141.32 67.37 17.90
CA ASN A 67 -141.52 68.72 17.37
C ASN A 67 -140.22 69.54 17.45
N GLN A 68 -139.48 69.46 18.56
CA GLN A 68 -138.14 70.06 18.68
C GLN A 68 -137.15 69.50 17.64
N LEU A 69 -137.23 68.20 17.33
CA LEU A 69 -136.43 67.60 16.27
C LEU A 69 -136.83 68.12 14.88
N ILE A 70 -138.13 68.31 14.62
CA ILE A 70 -138.63 68.90 13.37
C ILE A 70 -138.15 70.35 13.23
N GLU A 71 -138.23 71.16 14.30
CA GLU A 71 -137.73 72.53 14.34
C GLU A 71 -136.21 72.59 14.11
N SER A 72 -135.43 71.74 14.78
CA SER A 72 -133.98 71.68 14.57
C SER A 72 -133.59 71.18 13.17
N CYS A 73 -134.49 70.50 12.46
CA CYS A 73 -134.34 70.16 11.04
C CYS A 73 -134.90 71.25 10.11
N GLY A 74 -135.19 72.46 10.61
CA GLY A 74 -135.71 73.58 9.82
C GLY A 74 -137.12 73.34 9.29
N ASN A 75 -137.96 72.60 10.04
CA ASN A 75 -139.30 72.16 9.63
C ASN A 75 -139.32 71.31 8.35
N ARG A 76 -138.18 70.70 7.99
CA ARG A 76 -138.09 69.80 6.84
C ARG A 76 -138.48 68.39 7.26
N PHE A 77 -139.73 68.04 7.00
CA PHE A 77 -140.21 66.68 7.12
C PHE A 77 -141.01 66.25 5.88
N HIS A 78 -141.06 64.94 5.64
CA HIS A 78 -141.83 64.34 4.57
C HIS A 78 -142.48 63.05 5.09
N VAL A 79 -143.77 62.85 4.78
CA VAL A 79 -144.53 61.68 5.22
C VAL A 79 -144.78 60.78 4.01
N PHE A 80 -144.35 59.52 4.10
CA PHE A 80 -144.56 58.48 3.10
C PHE A 80 -145.66 57.50 3.53
N ASN A 81 -146.58 57.14 2.63
CA ASN A 81 -147.52 56.04 2.83
C ASN A 81 -147.14 54.85 1.94
N ASN A 82 -146.42 53.88 2.53
CA ASN A 82 -145.91 52.72 1.80
C ASN A 82 -146.98 51.72 1.34
N LYS A 83 -148.26 51.87 1.74
CA LYS A 83 -149.35 50.98 1.29
C LYS A 83 -149.98 51.44 -0.03
N GLU A 84 -149.79 52.69 -0.42
CA GLU A 84 -150.33 53.26 -1.67
C GLU A 84 -149.25 53.28 -2.75
N THR A 85 -149.04 52.13 -3.38
CA THR A 85 -147.94 51.93 -4.35
C THR A 85 -148.21 52.54 -5.74
N GLY A 86 -149.44 52.99 -6.01
CA GLY A 86 -149.83 53.62 -7.27
C GLY A 86 -149.49 55.10 -7.35
N ASP A 87 -149.24 55.77 -6.22
CA ASP A 87 -149.00 57.21 -6.16
C ASP A 87 -147.49 57.53 -6.18
N GLN A 88 -146.97 57.87 -7.36
CA GLN A 88 -145.56 58.30 -7.53
C GLN A 88 -145.31 59.75 -7.09
N THR A 89 -146.35 60.50 -6.71
CA THR A 89 -146.18 61.91 -6.31
C THR A 89 -145.40 62.06 -5.01
N GLN A 90 -145.52 61.11 -4.06
CA GLN A 90 -144.76 61.11 -2.80
C GLN A 90 -143.24 61.09 -3.02
N VAL A 91 -142.76 60.27 -3.96
CA VAL A 91 -141.34 60.21 -4.32
C VAL A 91 -140.90 61.50 -5.01
N THR A 92 -141.73 62.04 -5.90
CA THR A 92 -141.44 63.29 -6.62
C THR A 92 -141.35 64.47 -5.65
N ASP A 93 -142.28 64.57 -4.71
CA ASP A 93 -142.31 65.60 -3.67
C ASP A 93 -141.13 65.50 -2.70
N LEU A 94 -140.68 64.28 -2.38
CA LEU A 94 -139.46 64.10 -1.57
C LEU A 94 -138.23 64.63 -2.32
N LEU A 95 -138.06 64.22 -3.59
CA LEU A 95 -136.92 64.66 -4.40
C LEU A 95 -136.93 66.18 -4.55
N GLN A 96 -138.10 66.78 -4.76
CA GLN A 96 -138.23 68.24 -4.84
C GLN A 96 -137.89 68.93 -3.50
N LYS A 97 -138.26 68.34 -2.35
CA LYS A 97 -137.84 68.84 -1.02
C LYS A 97 -136.33 68.73 -0.83
N ILE A 98 -135.70 67.65 -1.29
CA ILE A 98 -134.24 67.48 -1.24
C ILE A 98 -133.56 68.52 -2.15
N ASP A 99 -134.04 68.73 -3.37
CA ASP A 99 -133.50 69.74 -4.29
C ASP A 99 -133.62 71.15 -3.72
N ASN A 100 -134.75 71.47 -3.09
CA ASN A 100 -134.94 72.75 -2.41
C ASN A 100 -134.00 72.90 -1.21
N MET A 101 -133.75 71.84 -0.44
CA MET A 101 -132.77 71.84 0.64
C MET A 101 -131.35 72.10 0.11
N VAL A 102 -130.94 71.42 -0.96
CA VAL A 102 -129.63 71.61 -1.57
C VAL A 102 -129.49 73.03 -2.14
N LYS A 103 -130.52 73.56 -2.80
CA LYS A 103 -130.55 74.96 -3.28
C LYS A 103 -130.48 75.98 -2.15
N ALA A 104 -131.23 75.77 -1.05
CA ALA A 104 -131.19 76.64 0.12
C ALA A 104 -129.80 76.66 0.78
N ASN A 105 -129.07 75.55 0.70
CA ASN A 105 -127.69 75.44 1.16
C ASN A 105 -126.66 75.88 0.08
N GLY A 106 -127.07 76.72 -0.88
CA GLY A 106 -126.19 77.30 -1.91
C GLY A 106 -125.70 76.30 -2.95
N GLY A 107 -126.38 75.16 -3.13
CA GLY A 107 -125.98 74.08 -4.05
C GLY A 107 -124.81 73.24 -3.55
N SER A 108 -124.33 73.48 -2.31
CA SER A 108 -123.22 72.75 -1.71
C SER A 108 -123.71 71.48 -1.01
N TYR A 109 -122.90 70.43 -1.01
CA TYR A 109 -123.16 69.18 -0.29
C TYR A 109 -122.43 69.18 1.05
N TYR A 110 -122.99 68.52 2.07
CA TYR A 110 -122.28 68.24 3.32
C TYR A 110 -121.04 67.39 2.98
N SER A 111 -119.83 67.95 3.13
CA SER A 111 -118.50 67.34 2.91
C SER A 111 -117.69 67.86 1.70
N CYS A 112 -116.83 68.88 1.90
CA CYS A 112 -115.73 69.19 0.93
C CYS A 112 -114.48 69.87 1.51
N LYS A 113 -114.55 70.64 2.62
CA LYS A 113 -113.37 71.37 3.13
C LYS A 113 -112.45 70.48 4.00
N MET A 114 -113.02 69.78 4.99
CA MET A 114 -112.27 68.97 5.94
C MET A 114 -111.54 67.78 5.28
N PHE A 115 -112.18 67.08 4.33
CA PHE A 115 -111.54 65.96 3.63
C PHE A 115 -110.34 66.40 2.79
N ARG A 116 -110.41 67.55 2.11
CA ARG A 116 -109.29 68.10 1.34
C ARG A 116 -108.10 68.49 2.23
N GLU A 117 -108.37 68.97 3.44
CA GLU A 117 -107.33 69.36 4.39
C GLU A 117 -106.65 68.15 5.02
N MET A 118 -107.43 67.10 5.35
CA MET A 118 -106.88 65.82 5.79
C MET A 118 -106.04 65.14 4.70
N GLU A 119 -106.51 65.11 3.45
CA GLU A 119 -105.73 64.57 2.32
C GLU A 119 -104.41 65.31 2.12
N ARG A 120 -104.41 66.66 2.22
CA ARG A 120 -103.18 67.45 2.12
C ARG A 120 -102.19 67.11 3.25
N GLN A 121 -102.66 66.97 4.49
CA GLN A 121 -101.80 66.61 5.60
C GLN A 121 -101.20 65.19 5.44
N ILE A 122 -102.01 64.24 4.95
CA ILE A 122 -101.52 62.88 4.64
C ILE A 122 -100.44 62.92 3.55
N GLN A 123 -100.67 63.69 2.47
CA GLN A 123 -99.69 63.84 1.40
C GLN A 123 -98.39 64.51 1.88
N GLU A 124 -98.48 65.52 2.74
CA GLU A 124 -97.31 66.19 3.30
C GLU A 124 -96.52 65.28 4.24
N GLN A 125 -97.20 64.49 5.09
CA GLN A 125 -96.56 63.48 5.93
C GLN A 125 -95.87 62.39 5.09
N GLN A 126 -96.55 61.88 4.05
CA GLN A 126 -95.96 60.89 3.14
C GLN A 126 -94.72 61.45 2.42
N LYS A 127 -94.76 62.71 1.98
CA LYS A 127 -93.61 63.39 1.37
C LYS A 127 -92.46 63.54 2.35
N ASN A 128 -92.73 63.93 3.60
CA ASN A 128 -91.69 64.09 4.62
C ASN A 128 -91.00 62.76 4.95
N ILE A 129 -91.77 61.68 5.12
CA ILE A 129 -91.23 60.33 5.35
C ILE A 129 -90.37 59.88 4.15
N LEU A 130 -90.82 60.14 2.92
CA LEU A 130 -90.04 59.79 1.73
C LEU A 130 -88.72 60.57 1.68
N MET A 131 -88.77 61.88 1.95
CA MET A 131 -87.56 62.73 1.97
C MET A 131 -86.59 62.34 3.07
N GLU A 132 -87.07 61.96 4.26
CA GLU A 132 -86.25 61.47 5.37
C GLU A 132 -85.55 60.16 4.99
N ARG A 133 -86.27 59.19 4.43
CA ARG A 133 -85.69 57.93 3.93
C ARG A 133 -84.66 58.14 2.81
N VAL A 134 -84.87 59.13 1.94
CA VAL A 134 -83.88 59.47 0.90
C VAL A 134 -82.60 60.02 1.55
N ARG A 135 -82.72 60.92 2.54
CA ARG A 135 -81.56 61.44 3.28
C ARG A 135 -80.82 60.36 4.05
N GLU A 136 -81.53 59.49 4.78
CA GLU A 136 -80.93 58.35 5.48
C GLU A 136 -80.15 57.47 4.50
N ARG A 137 -80.74 57.16 3.34
CA ARG A 137 -80.07 56.34 2.31
C ARG A 137 -78.87 57.04 1.67
N GLU A 138 -78.93 58.35 1.46
CA GLU A 138 -77.79 59.15 0.97
C GLU A 138 -76.63 59.16 1.97
N GLU A 139 -76.93 59.32 3.27
CA GLU A 139 -75.95 59.25 4.34
C GLU A 139 -75.34 57.84 4.47
N GLU A 140 -76.16 56.79 4.40
CA GLU A 140 -75.69 55.40 4.36
C GLU A 140 -74.78 55.14 3.16
N MET A 141 -75.15 55.58 1.97
CA MET A 141 -74.30 55.42 0.78
C MET A 141 -72.98 56.16 0.93
N LYS A 142 -73.00 57.38 1.47
CA LYS A 142 -71.78 58.14 1.74
C LYS A 142 -70.87 57.42 2.74
N ASN A 143 -71.43 56.90 3.84
CA ASN A 143 -70.67 56.13 4.82
C ASN A 143 -70.08 54.85 4.21
N VAL A 144 -70.84 54.13 3.38
CA VAL A 144 -70.35 52.94 2.66
C VAL A 144 -69.25 53.31 1.68
N GLU A 145 -69.34 54.44 1.00
CA GLU A 145 -68.32 54.92 0.06
C GLU A 145 -67.03 55.31 0.78
N GLU A 146 -67.14 56.04 1.91
CA GLU A 146 -65.99 56.36 2.76
C GLU A 146 -65.33 55.10 3.34
N GLU A 147 -66.10 54.12 3.80
CA GLU A 147 -65.59 52.82 4.27
C GLU A 147 -64.91 52.03 3.15
N LYS A 148 -65.47 52.03 1.93
CA LYS A 148 -64.84 51.40 0.76
C LYS A 148 -63.50 52.05 0.43
N GLU A 149 -63.41 53.37 0.48
CA GLU A 149 -62.16 54.07 0.19
C GLU A 149 -61.12 53.82 1.30
N ARG A 150 -61.53 53.80 2.57
CA ARG A 150 -60.67 53.39 3.70
C ARG A 150 -60.14 51.97 3.52
N MET A 151 -61.01 51.02 3.16
CA MET A 151 -60.64 49.63 2.90
C MET A 151 -59.66 49.53 1.73
N LYS A 152 -59.88 50.29 0.66
CA LYS A 152 -59.01 50.31 -0.52
C LYS A 152 -57.60 50.83 -0.21
N ILE A 153 -57.49 51.87 0.62
CA ILE A 153 -56.18 52.38 1.10
C ILE A 153 -55.47 51.30 1.92
N MET A 154 -56.17 50.66 2.85
CA MET A 154 -55.60 49.60 3.69
C MET A 154 -55.05 48.42 2.86
N ILE A 155 -55.81 47.97 1.85
CA ILE A 155 -55.39 46.90 0.94
C ILE A 155 -54.15 47.31 0.14
N GLU A 156 -54.08 48.55 -0.34
CA GLU A 156 -52.93 49.03 -1.11
C GLU A 156 -51.68 49.19 -0.23
N GLU A 157 -51.82 49.69 1.00
CA GLU A 157 -50.71 49.77 1.97
C GLU A 157 -50.19 48.37 2.35
N GLU A 158 -51.09 47.41 2.57
CA GLU A 158 -50.73 46.02 2.84
C GLU A 158 -49.96 45.41 1.65
N ARG A 159 -50.44 45.64 0.42
CA ARG A 159 -49.75 45.19 -0.80
C ARG A 159 -48.35 45.80 -0.91
N GLN A 160 -48.20 47.09 -0.67
CA GLN A 160 -46.90 47.76 -0.69
C GLN A 160 -45.96 47.23 0.39
N ASN A 161 -46.47 46.92 1.59
CA ASN A 161 -45.68 46.32 2.66
C ASN A 161 -45.24 44.90 2.29
N GLN A 162 -46.13 44.10 1.71
CA GLN A 162 -45.80 42.76 1.21
C GLN A 162 -44.76 42.81 0.09
N ASP A 163 -44.86 43.75 -0.85
CA ASP A 163 -43.88 43.92 -1.93
C ASP A 163 -42.51 44.38 -1.40
N LYS A 164 -42.48 45.31 -0.44
CA LYS A 164 -41.24 45.73 0.23
C LYS A 164 -40.61 44.57 0.99
N ASP A 165 -41.41 43.76 1.68
CA ASP A 165 -40.90 42.60 2.41
C ASP A 165 -40.36 41.51 1.48
N ARG A 166 -41.07 41.22 0.38
CA ARG A 166 -40.59 40.32 -0.67
C ARG A 166 -39.24 40.79 -1.21
N LYS A 167 -39.12 42.08 -1.56
CA LYS A 167 -37.87 42.65 -2.06
C LYS A 167 -36.72 42.54 -1.05
N ARG A 168 -36.96 42.84 0.22
CA ARG A 168 -35.94 42.66 1.28
C ARG A 168 -35.44 41.23 1.36
N ARG A 169 -36.34 40.24 1.32
CA ARG A 169 -35.95 38.82 1.33
C ARG A 169 -35.17 38.42 0.09
N GLU A 170 -35.54 38.93 -1.08
CA GLU A 170 -34.79 38.69 -2.33
C GLU A 170 -33.38 39.30 -2.27
N ASP A 171 -33.24 40.53 -1.78
CA ASP A 171 -31.94 41.19 -1.61
C ASP A 171 -31.06 40.44 -0.58
N GLU A 172 -31.62 40.00 0.55
CA GLU A 172 -30.90 39.18 1.55
C GLU A 172 -30.42 37.83 0.98
N LEU A 173 -31.25 37.16 0.18
CA LEU A 173 -30.87 35.91 -0.49
C LEU A 173 -29.76 36.16 -1.50
N LYS A 174 -29.85 37.24 -2.26
CA LYS A 174 -28.83 37.63 -3.25
C LYS A 174 -27.50 37.96 -2.58
N GLU A 175 -27.51 38.71 -1.47
CA GLU A 175 -26.30 38.99 -0.70
C GLU A 175 -25.65 37.72 -0.16
N ARG A 176 -26.45 36.77 0.36
CA ARG A 176 -25.93 35.45 0.78
C ARG A 176 -25.34 34.67 -0.38
N GLU A 177 -26.01 34.64 -1.53
CA GLU A 177 -25.49 33.98 -2.72
C GLU A 177 -24.17 34.58 -3.19
N ASP A 178 -24.06 35.91 -3.18
CA ASP A 178 -22.85 36.62 -3.57
C ASP A 178 -21.71 36.39 -2.56
N GLN A 179 -22.03 36.32 -1.27
CA GLN A 179 -21.09 35.94 -0.23
C GLN A 179 -20.59 34.49 -0.42
N TYR A 180 -21.50 33.53 -0.61
CA TYR A 180 -21.13 32.14 -0.89
C TYR A 180 -20.27 32.03 -2.16
N LYS A 181 -20.63 32.74 -3.24
CA LYS A 181 -19.83 32.77 -4.47
C LYS A 181 -18.42 33.33 -4.23
N LYS A 182 -18.29 34.34 -3.38
CA LYS A 182 -16.99 34.93 -3.03
C LYS A 182 -16.14 33.96 -2.21
N GLU A 183 -16.71 33.37 -1.16
CA GLU A 183 -16.03 32.38 -0.33
C GLU A 183 -15.58 31.16 -1.14
N MET A 184 -16.43 30.65 -2.03
CA MET A 184 -16.08 29.54 -2.92
C MET A 184 -14.92 29.92 -3.87
N LYS A 185 -14.93 31.14 -4.43
CA LYS A 185 -13.81 31.61 -5.27
C LYS A 185 -12.51 31.76 -4.50
N GLU A 186 -12.56 32.30 -3.29
CA GLU A 186 -11.38 32.43 -2.42
C GLU A 186 -10.81 31.06 -2.06
N GLN A 187 -11.66 30.07 -1.76
CA GLN A 187 -11.22 28.69 -1.51
C GLN A 187 -10.62 28.03 -2.77
N GLU A 188 -11.23 28.23 -3.94
CA GLU A 188 -10.67 27.74 -5.21
C GLU A 188 -9.31 28.36 -5.53
N GLU A 189 -9.13 29.65 -5.25
CA GLU A 189 -7.87 30.35 -5.45
C GLU A 189 -6.80 29.88 -4.45
N GLN A 190 -7.15 29.75 -3.17
CA GLN A 190 -6.28 29.16 -2.15
C GLN A 190 -5.83 27.76 -2.54
N MET A 191 -6.75 26.87 -2.92
CA MET A 191 -6.41 25.52 -3.35
C MET A 191 -5.53 25.51 -4.61
N ARG A 192 -5.76 26.45 -5.54
CA ARG A 192 -4.94 26.59 -6.74
C ARG A 192 -3.53 27.04 -6.41
N ASP A 193 -3.35 27.95 -5.46
CA ASP A 193 -2.04 28.43 -5.03
C ASP A 193 -1.30 27.39 -4.19
N GLU A 194 -1.99 26.68 -3.29
CA GLU A 194 -1.43 25.51 -2.60
C GLU A 194 -0.95 24.46 -3.60
N MET A 195 -1.75 24.14 -4.62
CA MET A 195 -1.36 23.21 -5.67
C MET A 195 -0.14 23.70 -6.47
N LYS A 196 -0.02 25.01 -6.72
CA LYS A 196 1.20 25.57 -7.35
C LYS A 196 2.42 25.41 -6.45
N HIS A 197 2.29 25.68 -5.15
CA HIS A 197 3.37 25.51 -4.17
C HIS A 197 3.82 24.05 -4.10
N VAL A 198 2.90 23.11 -3.91
CA VAL A 198 3.19 21.67 -3.90
C VAL A 198 3.86 21.23 -5.20
N LYS A 199 3.41 21.74 -6.36
CA LYS A 199 4.01 21.42 -7.65
C LYS A 199 5.43 21.97 -7.80
N GLU A 200 5.72 23.16 -7.30
CA GLU A 200 7.07 23.74 -7.37
C GLU A 200 8.02 23.06 -6.37
N GLU A 201 7.56 22.70 -5.17
CA GLU A 201 8.31 21.89 -4.20
C GLU A 201 8.70 20.55 -4.82
N PHE A 202 7.73 19.79 -5.35
CA PHE A 202 7.98 18.52 -6.00
C PHE A 202 8.97 18.64 -7.17
N LYS A 203 8.88 19.73 -7.95
CA LYS A 203 9.81 20.01 -9.05
C LYS A 203 11.22 20.33 -8.55
N ASN A 204 11.35 21.00 -7.41
CA ASN A 204 12.65 21.28 -6.79
C ASN A 204 13.27 20.01 -6.19
N GLU A 205 12.50 19.19 -5.48
CA GLU A 205 12.93 17.87 -5.00
C GLU A 205 13.43 16.98 -6.15
N ILE A 206 12.71 16.94 -7.27
CA ILE A 206 13.15 16.20 -8.47
C ILE A 206 14.48 16.75 -9.01
N LYS A 207 14.70 18.06 -8.99
CA LYS A 207 15.97 18.64 -9.44
C LYS A 207 17.12 18.26 -8.51
N GLU A 208 16.91 18.32 -7.20
CA GLU A 208 17.91 17.93 -6.19
C GLU A 208 18.26 16.45 -6.33
N MET A 209 17.26 15.57 -6.35
CA MET A 209 17.45 14.14 -6.60
C MET A 209 18.21 13.86 -7.91
N ARG A 210 17.96 14.64 -8.97
CA ARG A 210 18.71 14.52 -10.23
C ARG A 210 20.16 14.98 -10.10
N GLN A 211 20.45 16.01 -9.30
CA GLN A 211 21.81 16.47 -9.03
C GLN A 211 22.58 15.46 -8.19
N GLU A 212 21.99 14.97 -7.10
CA GLU A 212 22.56 13.90 -6.27
C GLU A 212 22.82 12.64 -7.08
N LYS A 213 21.87 12.22 -7.92
CA LYS A 213 22.08 11.07 -8.81
C LYS A 213 23.27 11.27 -9.75
N LYS A 214 23.54 12.50 -10.20
CA LYS A 214 24.71 12.81 -11.03
C LYS A 214 26.01 12.77 -10.22
N THR A 215 26.02 13.27 -8.98
CA THR A 215 27.22 13.23 -8.12
C THR A 215 27.55 11.79 -7.76
N VAL A 216 26.56 11.01 -7.29
CA VAL A 216 26.70 9.58 -6.99
C VAL A 216 27.17 8.80 -8.22
N LYS A 217 26.66 9.13 -9.42
CA LYS A 217 27.13 8.48 -10.66
C LYS A 217 28.61 8.73 -10.91
N LYS A 218 29.07 9.98 -10.76
CA LYS A 218 30.49 10.33 -10.93
C LYS A 218 31.37 9.66 -9.88
N GLU A 219 30.93 9.61 -8.62
CA GLU A 219 31.64 8.91 -7.55
C GLU A 219 31.77 7.42 -7.84
N LYS A 220 30.69 6.79 -8.33
CA LYS A 220 30.71 5.39 -8.75
C LYS A 220 31.71 5.14 -9.89
N GLU A 221 31.74 6.02 -10.89
CA GLU A 221 32.72 5.95 -12.00
C GLU A 221 34.16 6.10 -11.48
N ASN A 222 34.41 7.03 -10.55
CA ASN A 222 35.72 7.21 -9.93
C ASN A 222 36.16 5.99 -9.10
N LEU A 223 35.25 5.43 -8.30
CA LEU A 223 35.49 4.20 -7.54
C LEU A 223 35.78 3.02 -8.47
N GLN A 224 35.07 2.92 -9.60
CA GLN A 224 35.32 1.88 -10.59
C GLN A 224 36.74 1.99 -11.17
N ILE A 225 37.19 3.19 -11.53
CA ILE A 225 38.55 3.43 -12.01
C ILE A 225 39.58 3.00 -10.96
N GLU A 226 39.33 3.27 -9.67
CA GLU A 226 40.26 2.89 -8.60
C GLU A 226 40.29 1.37 -8.36
N ILE A 227 39.13 0.71 -8.43
CA ILE A 227 39.04 -0.76 -8.40
C ILE A 227 39.86 -1.37 -9.54
N ASP A 228 39.73 -0.85 -10.77
CA ASP A 228 40.46 -1.37 -11.93
C ASP A 228 41.99 -1.18 -11.77
N ARG A 229 42.42 -0.05 -11.19
CA ARG A 229 43.83 0.20 -10.85
C ARG A 229 44.36 -0.76 -9.78
N LEU A 230 43.58 -1.04 -8.75
CA LEU A 230 43.94 -2.00 -7.71
C LEU A 230 44.03 -3.42 -8.28
N MET A 231 43.06 -3.82 -9.09
CA MET A 231 43.07 -5.11 -9.78
C MET A 231 44.32 -5.27 -10.66
N LYS A 232 44.71 -4.23 -11.40
CA LYS A 232 45.93 -4.25 -12.21
C LYS A 232 47.20 -4.38 -11.36
N ARG A 233 47.26 -3.74 -10.19
CA ARG A 233 48.39 -3.91 -9.24
C ARG A 233 48.48 -5.34 -8.73
N ILE A 234 47.38 -5.89 -8.25
CA ILE A 234 47.32 -7.28 -7.74
C ILE A 234 47.72 -8.26 -8.84
N GLU A 235 47.24 -8.06 -10.07
CA GLU A 235 47.60 -8.93 -11.20
C GLU A 235 49.09 -8.84 -11.53
N ASN A 236 49.67 -7.63 -11.56
CA ASN A 236 51.11 -7.45 -11.78
C ASN A 236 51.94 -8.12 -10.67
N GLU A 237 51.52 -8.01 -9.41
CA GLU A 237 52.18 -8.67 -8.28
C GLU A 237 52.08 -10.19 -8.37
N ARG A 238 50.90 -10.74 -8.73
CA ARG A 238 50.72 -12.17 -8.98
C ARG A 238 51.65 -12.66 -10.09
N GLN A 239 51.69 -11.96 -11.21
CA GLN A 239 52.58 -12.30 -12.33
C GLN A 239 54.05 -12.22 -11.94
N HIS A 240 54.44 -11.22 -11.14
CA HIS A 240 55.78 -11.12 -10.60
C HIS A 240 56.10 -12.33 -9.69
N HIS A 241 55.20 -12.66 -8.75
CA HIS A 241 55.36 -13.80 -7.86
C HIS A 241 55.43 -15.13 -8.62
N ASP A 242 54.61 -15.32 -9.65
CA ASP A 242 54.64 -16.52 -10.51
C ASP A 242 55.95 -16.63 -11.29
N LYS A 243 56.46 -15.51 -11.84
CA LYS A 243 57.76 -15.47 -12.51
C LYS A 243 58.90 -15.80 -11.57
N GLU A 244 58.91 -15.20 -10.37
CA GLU A 244 59.90 -15.50 -9.32
C GLU A 244 59.84 -16.97 -8.89
N ARG A 245 58.64 -17.53 -8.73
CA ARG A 245 58.43 -18.95 -8.42
C ARG A 245 59.04 -19.83 -9.50
N LYS A 246 58.71 -19.59 -10.78
CA LYS A 246 59.25 -20.36 -11.91
C LYS A 246 60.76 -20.27 -11.98
N ARG A 247 61.34 -19.07 -11.78
CA ARG A 247 62.80 -18.90 -11.76
C ARG A 247 63.44 -19.76 -10.67
N ARG A 248 62.89 -19.77 -9.45
CA ARG A 248 63.41 -20.59 -8.35
C ARG A 248 63.28 -22.09 -8.61
N GLU A 249 62.19 -22.50 -9.25
CA GLU A 249 61.95 -23.89 -9.63
C GLU A 249 62.95 -24.34 -10.71
N GLU A 250 63.19 -23.52 -11.74
CA GLU A 250 64.21 -23.75 -12.76
C GLU A 250 65.63 -23.79 -12.16
N GLU A 251 65.99 -22.85 -11.27
CA GLU A 251 67.26 -22.85 -10.54
C GLU A 251 67.44 -24.13 -9.70
N PHE A 252 66.37 -24.63 -9.09
CA PHE A 252 66.38 -25.86 -8.32
C PHE A 252 66.59 -27.09 -9.22
N ILE A 253 65.85 -27.18 -10.32
CA ILE A 253 65.99 -28.28 -11.30
C ILE A 253 67.41 -28.30 -11.87
N GLU A 254 67.93 -27.16 -12.30
CA GLU A 254 69.29 -27.07 -12.85
C GLU A 254 70.36 -27.45 -11.81
N ARG A 255 70.11 -27.17 -10.52
CA ARG A 255 70.99 -27.60 -9.44
C ARG A 255 70.91 -29.11 -9.19
N GLU A 256 69.72 -29.70 -9.21
CA GLU A 256 69.56 -31.16 -9.09
C GLU A 256 70.21 -31.90 -10.25
N GLU A 257 70.02 -31.42 -11.48
CA GLU A 257 70.68 -31.98 -12.66
C GLU A 257 72.19 -31.92 -12.55
N ARG A 258 72.75 -30.77 -12.13
CA ARG A 258 74.19 -30.64 -11.84
C ARG A 258 74.68 -31.62 -10.79
N TYR A 259 73.94 -31.79 -9.70
CA TYR A 259 74.31 -32.76 -8.66
C TYR A 259 74.27 -34.20 -9.18
N LYS A 260 73.28 -34.53 -10.00
CA LYS A 260 73.16 -35.84 -10.62
C LYS A 260 74.35 -36.14 -11.53
N THR A 261 74.73 -35.20 -12.40
CA THR A 261 75.91 -35.34 -13.27
C THR A 261 77.19 -35.50 -12.45
N LEU A 262 77.39 -34.69 -11.42
CA LEU A 262 78.56 -34.80 -10.53
C LEU A 262 78.62 -36.16 -9.82
N LEU A 263 77.48 -36.72 -9.44
CA LEU A 263 77.41 -38.04 -8.83
C LEU A 263 77.78 -39.14 -9.84
N GLU A 264 77.24 -39.07 -11.06
CA GLU A 264 77.57 -40.01 -12.16
C GLU A 264 79.06 -39.95 -12.52
N GLU A 265 79.65 -38.76 -12.61
CA GLU A 265 81.09 -38.58 -12.84
C GLU A 265 81.93 -39.16 -11.70
N LYS A 266 81.50 -38.95 -10.44
CA LYS A 266 82.18 -39.50 -9.28
C LYS A 266 82.13 -41.02 -9.28
N GLU A 267 80.96 -41.62 -9.50
CA GLU A 267 80.80 -43.07 -9.63
C GLU A 267 81.64 -43.63 -10.78
N GLU A 268 81.71 -42.94 -11.92
CA GLU A 268 82.56 -43.33 -13.03
C GLU A 268 84.05 -43.26 -12.66
N SER A 269 84.48 -42.20 -11.98
CA SER A 269 85.86 -42.06 -11.51
C SER A 269 86.24 -43.15 -10.50
N GLU A 270 85.32 -43.51 -9.60
CA GLU A 270 85.50 -44.59 -8.63
C GLU A 270 85.59 -45.95 -9.33
N ARG A 271 84.73 -46.22 -10.33
CA ARG A 271 84.83 -47.43 -11.16
C ARG A 271 86.15 -47.52 -11.90
N LYS A 272 86.60 -46.42 -12.53
CA LYS A 272 87.91 -46.38 -13.23
C LYS A 272 89.05 -46.69 -12.27
N THR A 273 89.04 -46.06 -11.09
CA THR A 273 90.04 -46.29 -10.04
C THR A 273 90.01 -47.75 -9.56
N GLN A 274 88.82 -48.32 -9.34
CA GLN A 274 88.67 -49.72 -8.94
C GLN A 274 89.15 -50.69 -10.02
N GLU A 275 88.84 -50.44 -11.28
CA GLU A 275 89.33 -51.23 -12.42
C GLU A 275 90.84 -51.16 -12.55
N GLU A 276 91.44 -49.98 -12.39
CA GLU A 276 92.89 -49.79 -12.42
C GLU A 276 93.57 -50.55 -11.28
N MET A 277 93.07 -50.40 -10.05
CA MET A 277 93.55 -51.17 -8.89
C MET A 277 93.40 -52.69 -9.08
N LYS A 278 92.36 -53.14 -9.78
CA LYS A 278 92.17 -54.55 -10.12
C LYS A 278 93.20 -55.02 -11.14
N ARG A 279 93.44 -54.26 -12.21
CA ARG A 279 94.46 -54.55 -13.23
C ARG A 279 95.86 -54.62 -12.61
N GLU A 280 96.21 -53.67 -11.74
CA GLU A 280 97.49 -53.70 -11.03
C GLU A 280 97.63 -54.94 -10.12
N ARG A 281 96.57 -55.38 -9.45
CA ARG A 281 96.59 -56.60 -8.63
C ARG A 281 96.80 -57.84 -9.50
N GLU A 282 96.05 -57.96 -10.60
CA GLU A 282 96.18 -59.07 -11.54
C GLU A 282 97.60 -59.11 -12.16
N GLU A 283 98.17 -57.94 -12.48
CA GLU A 283 99.53 -57.84 -13.01
C GLU A 283 100.59 -58.23 -11.97
N ARG A 284 100.46 -57.74 -10.73
CA ARG A 284 101.34 -58.17 -9.61
C ARG A 284 101.22 -59.67 -9.34
N GLU A 285 100.02 -60.25 -9.46
CA GLU A 285 99.82 -61.70 -9.30
C GLU A 285 100.48 -62.50 -10.44
N LYS A 286 100.34 -62.05 -11.68
CA LYS A 286 101.05 -62.64 -12.83
C LYS A 286 102.56 -62.57 -12.65
N GLN A 287 103.10 -61.41 -12.27
CA GLN A 287 104.53 -61.25 -12.00
C GLN A 287 105.02 -62.18 -10.89
N LYS A 288 104.24 -62.34 -9.81
CA LYS A 288 104.55 -63.30 -8.74
C LYS A 288 104.53 -64.75 -9.24
N GLN A 289 103.56 -65.12 -10.08
CA GLN A 289 103.47 -66.46 -10.66
C GLN A 289 104.64 -66.72 -11.62
N GLU A 290 104.97 -65.77 -12.49
CA GLU A 290 106.11 -65.85 -13.41
C GLU A 290 107.44 -65.94 -12.66
N GLU A 291 107.64 -65.13 -11.62
CA GLU A 291 108.84 -65.20 -10.78
C GLU A 291 108.93 -66.53 -10.04
N LYS A 292 107.79 -67.06 -9.57
CA LYS A 292 107.74 -68.37 -8.92
C LYS A 292 108.11 -69.50 -9.90
N MET A 293 107.51 -69.51 -11.10
CA MET A 293 107.84 -70.47 -12.16
C MET A 293 109.32 -70.40 -12.53
N ARG A 294 109.88 -69.19 -12.69
CA ARG A 294 111.30 -69.01 -12.98
C ARG A 294 112.20 -69.57 -11.88
N ARG A 295 111.84 -69.35 -10.60
CA ARG A 295 112.59 -69.93 -9.47
C ARG A 295 112.51 -71.45 -9.41
N GLU A 296 111.33 -72.02 -9.70
CA GLU A 296 111.14 -73.47 -9.78
C GLU A 296 111.96 -74.07 -10.93
N GLU A 297 111.97 -73.45 -12.12
CA GLU A 297 112.82 -73.85 -13.25
C GLU A 297 114.32 -73.76 -12.93
N GLU A 298 114.77 -72.66 -12.32
CA GLU A 298 116.17 -72.49 -11.87
C GLU A 298 116.56 -73.50 -10.78
N GLU A 299 115.62 -73.95 -9.95
CA GLU A 299 115.84 -74.99 -8.94
C GLU A 299 115.91 -76.39 -9.58
N GLU A 300 115.01 -76.71 -10.50
CA GLU A 300 115.06 -77.96 -11.29
C GLU A 300 116.35 -78.05 -12.12
N GLU A 301 116.79 -76.96 -12.74
CA GLU A 301 118.03 -76.93 -13.51
C GLU A 301 119.24 -77.21 -12.61
N ARG A 302 119.32 -76.55 -11.45
CA ARG A 302 120.36 -76.81 -10.44
C ARG A 302 120.33 -78.26 -9.94
N GLU A 303 119.16 -78.85 -9.75
CA GLU A 303 119.04 -80.27 -9.38
C GLU A 303 119.55 -81.20 -10.47
N ARG A 304 119.21 -80.94 -11.75
CA ARG A 304 119.70 -81.72 -12.90
C ARG A 304 121.21 -81.62 -13.04
N GLU A 305 121.78 -80.43 -12.92
CA GLU A 305 123.24 -80.22 -12.94
C GLU A 305 123.93 -81.00 -11.81
N LYS A 306 123.35 -80.96 -10.61
CA LYS A 306 123.87 -81.72 -9.47
C LYS A 306 123.81 -83.23 -9.71
N GLN A 307 122.71 -83.75 -10.26
CA GLN A 307 122.60 -85.17 -10.63
C GLN A 307 123.67 -85.58 -11.64
N ILE A 308 123.90 -84.77 -12.68
CA ILE A 308 124.94 -85.03 -13.69
C ILE A 308 126.33 -85.04 -13.04
N SER A 309 126.62 -84.07 -12.18
CA SER A 309 127.89 -83.99 -11.45
C SER A 309 128.08 -85.20 -10.52
N ASP A 310 127.04 -85.61 -9.79
CA ASP A 310 127.08 -86.76 -8.89
C ASP A 310 127.33 -88.07 -9.66
N GLU A 311 126.69 -88.25 -10.83
CA GLU A 311 126.95 -89.39 -11.73
C GLU A 311 128.40 -89.42 -12.24
N GLN A 312 128.94 -88.27 -12.64
CA GLN A 312 130.34 -88.17 -13.09
C GLN A 312 131.31 -88.51 -11.96
N ILE A 313 131.06 -88.01 -10.74
CA ILE A 313 131.85 -88.33 -9.55
C ILE A 313 131.78 -89.84 -9.27
N GLN A 314 130.60 -90.46 -9.39
CA GLN A 314 130.44 -91.89 -9.15
C GLN A 314 131.16 -92.76 -10.19
N ARG A 315 131.15 -92.36 -11.47
CA ARG A 315 131.94 -93.02 -12.52
C ARG A 315 133.43 -92.97 -12.23
N LEU A 316 133.97 -91.79 -11.92
CA LEU A 316 135.38 -91.62 -11.56
C LEU A 316 135.75 -92.45 -10.33
N ARG A 317 134.86 -92.55 -9.34
CA ARG A 317 135.07 -93.37 -8.14
C ARG A 317 135.20 -94.86 -8.48
N CYS A 318 134.34 -95.38 -9.37
CA CYS A 318 134.42 -96.77 -9.85
C CYS A 318 135.69 -97.03 -10.67
N GLU A 319 136.11 -96.09 -11.51
CA GLU A 319 137.36 -96.20 -12.27
C GLU A 319 138.59 -96.26 -11.34
N ILE A 320 138.65 -95.38 -10.34
CA ILE A 320 139.72 -95.38 -9.34
C ILE A 320 139.75 -96.71 -8.57
N GLU A 321 138.59 -97.24 -8.16
CA GLU A 321 138.51 -98.54 -7.49
C GLU A 321 138.99 -99.70 -8.38
N GLY A 322 138.70 -99.65 -9.68
CA GLY A 322 139.22 -100.63 -10.64
C GLY A 322 140.75 -100.59 -10.74
N ILE A 323 141.32 -99.39 -10.82
CA ILE A 323 142.78 -99.18 -10.85
C ILE A 323 143.44 -99.71 -9.57
N ILE A 324 142.84 -99.45 -8.40
CA ILE A 324 143.37 -99.92 -7.10
C ILE A 324 143.42 -101.45 -7.07
N ARG A 325 142.34 -102.14 -7.44
CA ARG A 325 142.27 -103.61 -7.46
C ARG A 325 143.33 -104.23 -8.37
N GLU A 326 143.57 -103.61 -9.52
CA GLU A 326 144.56 -104.09 -10.47
C GLU A 326 145.99 -103.88 -9.98
N LYS A 327 146.27 -102.75 -9.32
CA LYS A 327 147.57 -102.51 -8.67
C LYS A 327 147.85 -103.55 -7.58
N GLU A 328 146.86 -103.87 -6.74
CA GLU A 328 146.98 -104.90 -5.70
C GLU A 328 147.20 -106.30 -6.27
N ARG A 329 146.63 -106.60 -7.44
CA ARG A 329 146.88 -107.85 -8.17
C ARG A 329 148.35 -107.95 -8.61
N ILE A 330 148.86 -106.90 -9.25
CA ILE A 330 150.25 -106.84 -9.75
C ILE A 330 151.25 -106.90 -8.58
N GLU A 331 150.99 -106.22 -7.46
CA GLU A 331 151.86 -106.27 -6.28
C GLU A 331 151.93 -107.67 -5.67
N ARG A 332 150.82 -108.42 -5.64
CA ARG A 332 150.82 -109.82 -5.18
C ARG A 332 151.68 -110.71 -6.08
N GLU A 333 151.51 -110.63 -7.40
CA GLU A 333 152.30 -111.42 -8.35
C GLU A 333 153.80 -111.12 -8.24
N ARG A 334 154.19 -109.85 -8.08
CA ARG A 334 155.59 -109.47 -7.85
C ARG A 334 156.15 -110.06 -6.55
N ARG A 335 155.34 -110.09 -5.49
CA ARG A 335 155.75 -110.62 -4.18
C ARG A 335 155.97 -112.14 -4.25
N GLU A 336 155.10 -112.87 -4.93
CA GLU A 336 155.25 -114.32 -5.17
C GLU A 336 156.51 -114.65 -5.99
N GLN A 337 156.80 -113.87 -7.05
CA GLN A 337 158.01 -114.06 -7.85
C GLN A 337 159.29 -113.85 -7.02
N LEU A 338 159.27 -112.91 -6.08
CA LEU A 338 160.38 -112.63 -5.18
C LEU A 338 160.63 -113.80 -4.23
N GLU A 339 159.58 -114.33 -3.60
CA GLU A 339 159.67 -115.49 -2.69
C GLU A 339 160.23 -116.74 -3.41
N ASP A 340 159.82 -116.96 -4.66
CA ASP A 340 160.29 -118.08 -5.48
C ASP A 340 161.79 -117.95 -5.83
N SER A 341 162.26 -116.71 -6.07
CA SER A 341 163.67 -116.42 -6.32
C SER A 341 164.55 -116.60 -5.08
N GLU A 342 164.07 -116.22 -3.90
CA GLU A 342 164.78 -116.40 -2.62
C GLU A 342 164.96 -117.87 -2.25
N LYS A 343 163.93 -118.70 -2.48
CA LYS A 343 164.02 -120.16 -2.27
C LYS A 343 165.14 -120.80 -3.08
N ARG A 344 165.24 -120.45 -4.38
CA ARG A 344 166.28 -120.99 -5.27
C ARG A 344 167.69 -120.62 -4.80
N LEU A 345 167.90 -119.38 -4.37
CA LEU A 345 169.19 -118.92 -3.84
C LEU A 345 169.59 -119.65 -2.55
N LYS A 346 168.61 -119.99 -1.70
CA LYS A 346 168.85 -120.70 -0.44
C LYS A 346 169.27 -122.16 -0.66
N GLU A 347 168.66 -122.83 -1.63
CA GLU A 347 169.05 -124.20 -2.02
C GLU A 347 170.47 -124.24 -2.60
N GLU A 348 170.82 -123.27 -3.44
CA GLU A 348 172.16 -123.18 -4.04
C GLU A 348 173.24 -122.93 -2.97
N ARG A 349 172.93 -122.10 -1.96
CA ARG A 349 173.83 -121.83 -0.84
C ARG A 349 174.11 -123.07 0.00
N ASN A 350 173.08 -123.86 0.30
CA ASN A 350 173.22 -125.13 1.04
C ASN A 350 174.12 -126.13 0.29
N MET A 351 173.99 -126.24 -1.03
CA MET A 351 174.83 -127.13 -1.84
C MET A 351 176.32 -126.74 -1.79
N ARG A 352 176.64 -125.44 -1.73
CA ARG A 352 178.03 -124.98 -1.64
C ARG A 352 178.65 -125.29 -0.28
N GLU A 353 177.87 -125.20 0.80
CA GLU A 353 178.32 -125.50 2.17
C GLU A 353 178.63 -127.00 2.36
N ASP A 354 177.82 -127.90 1.79
CA ASP A 354 178.07 -129.35 1.85
C ASP A 354 179.35 -129.76 1.10
N GLN A 355 179.64 -129.13 -0.04
CA GLN A 355 180.88 -129.38 -0.79
C GLN A 355 182.12 -128.93 0.00
N GLN A 356 182.03 -127.82 0.72
CA GLN A 356 183.13 -127.29 1.52
C GLN A 356 183.47 -128.22 2.70
N LYS A 357 182.44 -128.75 3.37
CA LYS A 357 182.58 -129.69 4.49
C LYS A 357 183.27 -130.99 4.08
N THR A 358 182.97 -131.47 2.87
CA THR A 358 183.55 -132.69 2.29
C THR A 358 185.05 -132.55 1.99
N LEU A 359 185.52 -131.33 1.69
CA LEU A 359 186.94 -131.03 1.44
C LEU A 359 187.75 -130.93 2.73
N GLU A 360 187.16 -130.36 3.80
CA GLU A 360 187.80 -130.25 5.11
C GLU A 360 188.07 -131.62 5.76
N ASP A 361 187.15 -132.58 5.62
CA ASP A 361 187.31 -133.93 6.16
C ASP A 361 188.45 -134.71 5.48
N LYS A 362 188.72 -134.45 4.19
CA LYS A 362 189.84 -135.06 3.46
C LYS A 362 191.20 -134.48 3.88
N LEU A 363 191.23 -133.21 4.26
CA LEU A 363 192.43 -132.51 4.74
C LEU A 363 192.89 -133.03 6.11
N LYS A 364 191.95 -133.23 7.04
CA LYS A 364 192.25 -133.79 8.37
C LYS A 364 192.85 -135.19 8.34
N LEU A 365 192.37 -136.05 7.43
CA LEU A 365 192.86 -137.43 7.34
C LEU A 365 194.32 -137.51 6.86
N LEU A 366 194.74 -136.57 6.00
CA LEU A 366 196.12 -136.47 5.52
C LEU A 366 197.07 -135.96 6.61
N GLU A 367 196.61 -135.07 7.48
CA GLU A 367 197.39 -134.56 8.62
C GLU A 367 197.65 -135.68 9.66
N GLU A 368 196.66 -136.53 9.96
CA GLU A 368 196.83 -137.66 10.89
C GLU A 368 197.78 -138.75 10.38
N GLN A 369 197.87 -138.93 9.06
CA GLN A 369 198.86 -139.85 8.46
C GLN A 369 200.29 -139.31 8.61
N HIS A 370 200.46 -137.99 8.52
CA HIS A 370 201.77 -137.35 8.59
C HIS A 370 202.32 -137.29 10.03
N GLU A 371 201.44 -137.19 11.04
CA GLU A 371 201.84 -137.08 12.44
C GLU A 371 202.32 -138.42 13.04
N ASN A 372 201.77 -139.54 12.54
CA ASN A 372 202.13 -140.87 13.05
C ASN A 372 203.46 -141.40 12.50
N GLU A 373 203.90 -140.95 11.32
CA GLU A 373 205.25 -141.27 10.81
C GLU A 373 206.38 -140.60 11.62
N LEU A 374 206.10 -139.46 12.25
CA LEU A 374 207.12 -138.67 12.97
C LEU A 374 207.47 -139.19 14.37
N LYS A 375 206.66 -140.05 14.99
CA LYS A 375 206.94 -140.61 16.33
C LYS A 375 207.60 -141.99 16.33
N ARG A 376 207.99 -142.50 15.14
CA ARG A 376 208.79 -143.74 14.95
C ARG A 376 210.32 -143.51 14.87
N ARG A 377 210.83 -142.36 15.30
CA ARG A 377 212.27 -142.05 15.45
C ARG A 377 212.51 -141.46 16.83
#